data_AF-A0A965RSF5-F1
#
_entry.id   AF-A0A965RSF5-F1
#
_cell.length_a   1.000
_cell.length_b   1.000
_cell.length_c   1.000
_cell.angle_alpha   90.00
_cell.angle_beta   90.00
_cell.angle_gamma   90.00
#
_symmetry.space_group_name_H-M   'P 1'
#
loop_
_entity.id
_entity.type
_entity.pdbx_description
1 polymer ?
#
loop_
_entity_poly.entity_id
_entity_poly.type
_entity_poly.pdbx_seq_one_letter_code
_entity_poly.pdbx_strand_id
1 'polypeptide(L)'
;MVLRGDFWKRPTTLKPFVLKVREGFLLGLAMDPEKGAPCANCVLLWLKQRNVWAQHATLADLTIRRDLIADLLAENSAHVLYEISQDGTAIRMDALVFPHPRCTCDKINYLAPSSIAKNINYAFSPLYQIYCTRFGTPDGNLWLTRVTGDCPLTEKTLTIFAVERDKEVSRKKAVDKWMKKAIETDLPIRVRRGELIASEVLQSGDLELMKRDQSPDQFLGAMGAGKNREEATLNALVELAKTTTLRRYAHSMKNPMLIVGANEYIRSKAPFFLLQQYDLHLLFYPNSMQAWVVGLVAVSRQRTDEKPVFVFSAHTDIKEALDQLFCKVLEALKPEEQLTGSPVLRREKTDSISAQMNMWWIHWIYRCSKINLKDILSLEPYSRKLTQWRDYYRDGQEEVAILSVNNPCLPTQIRTIVKVQIPLRDRINNVRNINGIGTWSDFRDALA
;
A
#
# COMPACT_ATOMS: atom_id res chain seq x y z
N MET A 1 -10.78 17.90 22.34
CA MET A 1 -11.84 17.05 22.90
C MET A 1 -11.43 15.59 22.73
N VAL A 2 -10.82 15.00 23.76
CA VAL A 2 -10.39 13.60 23.77
C VAL A 2 -11.58 12.76 24.24
N LEU A 3 -12.25 12.09 23.33
CA LEU A 3 -13.17 10.99 23.66
C LEU A 3 -12.50 9.69 23.23
N ARG A 4 -11.56 9.21 24.05
CA ARG A 4 -11.22 7.78 24.08
C ARG A 4 -12.32 7.08 24.86
N GLY A 5 -13.30 6.56 24.14
CA GLY A 5 -14.42 5.81 24.70
C GLY A 5 -14.48 4.41 24.11
N ASP A 6 -13.55 3.54 24.49
CA ASP A 6 -13.71 2.08 24.34
C ASP A 6 -14.39 1.46 25.57
N PHE A 7 -15.00 2.29 26.42
CA PHE A 7 -15.80 1.84 27.56
C PHE A 7 -17.23 1.51 27.09
N TRP A 8 -17.51 0.21 26.96
CA TRP A 8 -18.84 -0.38 26.77
C TRP A 8 -19.56 -0.07 25.45
N LYS A 9 -18.97 -0.42 24.30
CA LYS A 9 -19.82 -0.66 23.12
C LYS A 9 -20.64 -1.92 23.38
N ARG A 10 -21.93 -1.75 23.74
CA ARG A 10 -22.90 -2.87 23.76
C ARG A 10 -22.78 -3.61 22.43
N PRO A 11 -22.81 -4.95 22.42
CA PRO A 11 -22.73 -5.71 21.19
C PRO A 11 -23.84 -5.23 20.25
N THR A 12 -23.45 -4.68 19.11
CA THR A 12 -24.41 -4.20 18.12
C THR A 12 -25.15 -5.41 17.58
N THR A 13 -26.45 -5.48 17.83
CA THR A 13 -27.29 -6.58 17.37
C THR A 13 -27.49 -6.45 15.86
N LEU A 14 -26.85 -7.32 15.10
CA LEU A 14 -27.04 -7.37 13.65
C LEU A 14 -28.38 -8.05 13.32
N LYS A 15 -28.97 -7.63 12.20
CA LYS A 15 -30.24 -8.19 11.71
C LYS A 15 -29.96 -9.10 10.51
N PRO A 16 -30.60 -10.28 10.43
CA PRO A 16 -30.50 -11.11 9.25
C PRO A 16 -31.14 -10.42 8.04
N PHE A 17 -30.53 -10.60 6.88
CA PHE A 17 -31.06 -10.16 5.61
C PHE A 17 -30.92 -11.27 4.58
N VAL A 18 -31.81 -11.26 3.59
CA VAL A 18 -31.77 -12.18 2.45
C VAL A 18 -31.80 -11.36 1.17
N LEU A 19 -30.91 -11.71 0.24
CA LEU A 19 -30.96 -11.24 -1.14
C LEU A 19 -31.28 -12.44 -2.03
N LYS A 20 -32.26 -12.30 -2.92
CA LYS A 20 -32.50 -13.28 -3.98
C LYS A 20 -31.50 -13.02 -5.10
N VAL A 21 -30.76 -14.04 -5.50
CA VAL A 21 -29.85 -14.05 -6.66
C VAL A 21 -30.41 -15.01 -7.73
N ARG A 22 -29.85 -15.03 -8.95
CA ARG A 22 -30.44 -15.82 -10.06
C ARG A 22 -30.61 -17.29 -9.70
N GLU A 23 -29.61 -17.87 -9.06
CA GLU A 23 -29.51 -19.31 -8.79
C GLU A 23 -29.71 -19.64 -7.31
N GLY A 24 -30.37 -18.76 -6.55
CA GLY A 24 -30.69 -19.03 -5.13
C GLY A 24 -30.77 -17.77 -4.27
N PHE A 25 -30.15 -17.83 -3.10
CA PHE A 25 -30.18 -16.77 -2.08
C PHE A 25 -28.79 -16.46 -1.53
N LEU A 26 -28.58 -15.20 -1.16
CA LEU A 26 -27.48 -14.78 -0.31
C LEU A 26 -28.07 -14.40 1.05
N LEU A 27 -27.67 -15.12 2.10
CA LEU A 27 -28.10 -14.91 3.48
C LEU A 27 -26.93 -14.33 4.28
N GLY A 28 -27.20 -13.34 5.13
CA GLY A 28 -26.17 -12.72 5.96
C GLY A 28 -26.74 -11.90 7.11
N LEU A 29 -25.84 -11.31 7.91
CA LEU A 29 -26.19 -10.33 8.94
C LEU A 29 -25.73 -8.93 8.52
N ALA A 30 -26.52 -7.92 8.87
CA ALA A 30 -26.23 -6.53 8.51
C ALA A 30 -26.60 -5.57 9.64
N MET A 31 -25.93 -4.42 9.63
CA MET A 31 -26.36 -3.28 10.43
C MET A 31 -27.62 -2.64 9.85
N ASP A 32 -28.40 -2.05 10.75
CA ASP A 32 -29.45 -1.10 10.38
C ASP A 32 -28.78 0.12 9.70
N PRO A 33 -29.20 0.55 8.49
CA PRO A 33 -28.52 1.61 7.74
C PRO A 33 -28.41 2.93 8.53
N GLU A 34 -29.36 3.22 9.41
CA GLU A 34 -29.32 4.42 10.27
C GLU A 34 -28.31 4.29 11.42
N LYS A 35 -27.94 3.06 11.80
CA LYS A 35 -27.03 2.78 12.92
C LYS A 35 -25.59 2.59 12.49
N GLY A 36 -25.33 2.18 11.24
CA GLY A 36 -23.98 1.97 10.76
C GLY A 36 -23.84 1.14 9.49
N ALA A 37 -22.62 0.66 9.25
CA ALA A 37 -22.23 -0.14 8.09
C ALA A 37 -21.40 -1.36 8.52
N PRO A 38 -21.37 -2.47 7.78
CA PRO A 38 -22.06 -2.70 6.51
C PRO A 38 -23.55 -3.02 6.70
N CYS A 39 -24.39 -2.44 5.85
CA CYS A 39 -25.83 -2.74 5.81
C CYS A 39 -26.18 -3.64 4.62
N ALA A 40 -27.39 -4.21 4.59
CA ALA A 40 -27.83 -5.09 3.50
C ALA A 40 -27.77 -4.41 2.12
N ASN A 41 -28.02 -3.10 2.07
CA ASN A 41 -27.94 -2.33 0.83
C ASN A 41 -26.48 -2.14 0.35
N CYS A 42 -25.49 -2.13 1.24
CA CYS A 42 -24.07 -2.14 0.81
C CYS A 42 -23.76 -3.41 0.01
N VAL A 43 -24.18 -4.57 0.52
CA VAL A 43 -23.99 -5.88 -0.14
C VAL A 43 -24.70 -5.89 -1.49
N LEU A 44 -25.97 -5.46 -1.53
CA LEU A 44 -26.76 -5.37 -2.77
C LEU A 44 -26.08 -4.49 -3.83
N LEU A 45 -25.61 -3.30 -3.45
CA LEU A 45 -24.97 -2.38 -4.39
C LEU A 45 -23.66 -2.94 -4.93
N TRP A 46 -22.86 -3.63 -4.10
CA TRP A 46 -21.64 -4.30 -4.55
C TRP A 46 -21.91 -5.43 -5.55
N LEU A 47 -22.99 -6.20 -5.37
CA LEU A 47 -23.41 -7.22 -6.33
C LEU A 47 -23.85 -6.58 -7.66
N LYS A 48 -24.68 -5.54 -7.60
CA LYS A 48 -25.12 -4.80 -8.78
C LYS A 48 -23.95 -4.19 -9.56
N GLN A 49 -22.98 -3.61 -8.87
CA GLN A 49 -21.77 -3.06 -9.50
C GLN A 49 -20.96 -4.14 -10.24
N ARG A 50 -21.04 -5.40 -9.79
CA ARG A 50 -20.39 -6.55 -10.44
C ARG A 50 -21.28 -7.23 -11.49
N ASN A 51 -22.37 -6.58 -11.90
CA ASN A 51 -23.36 -7.15 -12.81
C ASN A 51 -23.97 -8.47 -12.32
N VAL A 52 -23.97 -8.71 -11.01
CA VAL A 52 -24.67 -9.84 -10.39
C VAL A 52 -26.10 -9.40 -10.11
N TRP A 53 -27.07 -10.08 -10.70
CA TRP A 53 -28.48 -9.81 -10.42
C TRP A 53 -28.78 -10.21 -8.98
N ALA A 54 -29.25 -9.24 -8.20
CA ALA A 54 -29.66 -9.41 -6.83
C ALA A 54 -30.80 -8.44 -6.50
N GLN A 55 -31.73 -8.88 -5.67
CA GLN A 55 -32.81 -8.05 -5.12
C GLN A 55 -33.07 -8.40 -3.66
N HIS A 56 -33.63 -7.46 -2.90
CA HIS A 56 -34.07 -7.75 -1.54
C HIS A 56 -35.15 -8.83 -1.56
N ALA A 57 -35.03 -9.76 -0.62
CA ALA A 57 -36.05 -10.75 -0.30
C ALA A 57 -36.32 -10.73 1.20
N THR A 58 -37.48 -11.22 1.60
CA THR A 58 -37.84 -11.39 3.00
C THR A 58 -37.35 -12.73 3.52
N LEU A 59 -37.26 -12.89 4.84
CA LEU A 59 -36.95 -14.20 5.44
C LEU A 59 -38.01 -15.26 5.13
N ALA A 60 -39.25 -14.83 4.84
CA ALA A 60 -40.31 -15.73 4.40
C ALA A 60 -40.02 -16.33 3.02
N ASP A 61 -39.33 -15.60 2.14
CA ASP A 61 -38.96 -16.06 0.80
C ASP A 61 -37.84 -17.11 0.82
N LEU A 62 -37.02 -17.13 1.88
CA LEU A 62 -35.98 -18.15 2.07
C LEU A 62 -36.64 -19.47 2.47
N THR A 63 -37.04 -20.31 1.52
CA THR A 63 -37.71 -21.59 1.80
C THR A 63 -36.74 -22.73 2.13
N ILE A 64 -35.45 -22.55 1.86
CA ILE A 64 -34.41 -23.57 1.96
C ILE A 64 -33.31 -23.10 2.92
N ARG A 65 -32.73 -24.03 3.68
CA ARG A 65 -31.62 -23.79 4.62
C ARG A 65 -31.83 -22.66 5.64
N ARG A 66 -33.06 -22.53 6.18
CA ARG A 66 -33.39 -21.58 7.25
C ARG A 66 -32.61 -21.81 8.55
N ASP A 67 -32.12 -23.04 8.76
CA ASP A 67 -31.25 -23.44 9.88
C ASP A 67 -30.03 -22.52 10.02
N LEU A 68 -29.46 -22.05 8.90
CA LEU A 68 -28.26 -21.20 8.89
C LEU A 68 -28.45 -19.83 9.55
N ILE A 69 -29.69 -19.38 9.78
CA ILE A 69 -29.96 -18.12 10.48
C ILE A 69 -29.48 -18.23 11.94
N ALA A 70 -29.66 -19.37 12.58
CA ALA A 70 -29.23 -19.59 13.97
C ALA A 70 -27.70 -19.51 14.08
N ASP A 71 -26.99 -20.13 13.13
CA ASP A 71 -25.52 -20.10 13.07
C ASP A 71 -25.00 -18.68 12.88
N LEU A 72 -25.61 -17.92 11.96
CA LEU A 72 -25.26 -16.52 11.74
C LEU A 72 -25.47 -15.67 12.99
N LEU A 73 -26.62 -15.81 13.66
CA LEU A 73 -26.93 -15.06 14.88
C LEU A 73 -25.98 -15.41 16.04
N ALA A 74 -25.54 -16.66 16.14
CA ALA A 74 -24.55 -17.08 17.13
C ALA A 74 -23.17 -16.45 16.87
N GLU A 75 -22.75 -16.34 15.60
CA GLU A 75 -21.48 -15.74 15.22
C GLU A 75 -21.53 -14.19 15.25
N ASN A 76 -22.70 -13.60 15.02
CA ASN A 76 -22.97 -12.15 15.03
C ASN A 76 -21.93 -11.32 14.24
N SER A 77 -21.63 -11.76 13.01
CA SER A 77 -20.65 -11.10 12.12
C SER A 77 -21.30 -10.64 10.82
N ALA A 78 -21.09 -9.37 10.46
CA ALA A 78 -21.54 -8.81 9.18
C ALA A 78 -20.62 -9.17 7.99
N HIS A 79 -19.59 -9.98 8.25
CA HIS A 79 -18.56 -10.40 7.31
C HIS A 79 -18.63 -11.89 6.97
N VAL A 80 -19.67 -12.57 7.46
CA VAL A 80 -19.96 -13.96 7.13
C VAL A 80 -21.29 -13.98 6.37
N LEU A 81 -21.25 -14.57 5.18
CA LEU A 81 -22.39 -14.69 4.28
C LEU A 81 -22.52 -16.15 3.86
N TYR A 82 -23.73 -16.59 3.56
CA TYR A 82 -23.99 -17.89 2.96
C TYR A 82 -24.61 -17.68 1.58
N GLU A 83 -23.96 -18.23 0.56
CA GLU A 83 -24.58 -18.44 -0.75
C GLU A 83 -25.32 -19.78 -0.71
N ILE A 84 -26.62 -19.75 -0.94
CA ILE A 84 -27.52 -20.91 -0.88
C ILE A 84 -28.07 -21.13 -2.28
N SER A 85 -27.68 -22.21 -2.92
CA SER A 85 -28.15 -22.63 -4.24
C SER A 85 -29.57 -23.18 -4.17
N GLN A 86 -30.27 -23.23 -5.32
CA GLN A 86 -31.65 -23.75 -5.42
C GLN A 86 -31.78 -25.23 -4.98
N ASP A 87 -30.72 -26.02 -5.08
CA ASP A 87 -30.66 -27.42 -4.64
C ASP A 87 -30.46 -27.58 -3.13
N GLY A 88 -30.27 -26.47 -2.39
CA GLY A 88 -30.01 -26.45 -0.96
C GLY A 88 -28.55 -26.58 -0.55
N THR A 89 -27.63 -26.64 -1.52
CA THR A 89 -26.19 -26.51 -1.28
C THR A 89 -25.91 -25.12 -0.71
N ALA A 90 -25.12 -25.04 0.36
CA ALA A 90 -24.77 -23.77 0.99
C ALA A 90 -23.24 -23.63 1.09
N ILE A 91 -22.73 -22.50 0.62
CA ILE A 91 -21.32 -22.14 0.65
C ILE A 91 -21.14 -20.98 1.63
N ARG A 92 -20.36 -21.22 2.69
CA ARG A 92 -19.94 -20.17 3.62
C ARG A 92 -18.88 -19.28 2.95
N MET A 93 -19.10 -17.97 3.02
CA MET A 93 -18.20 -16.94 2.52
C MET A 93 -17.75 -16.04 3.67
N ASP A 94 -16.46 -16.12 4.03
CA ASP A 94 -15.82 -15.13 4.89
C ASP A 94 -15.35 -13.96 4.02
N ALA A 95 -16.08 -12.84 4.06
CA ALA A 95 -15.89 -11.72 3.15
C ALA A 95 -15.75 -10.38 3.87
N LEU A 96 -14.81 -9.56 3.41
CA LEU A 96 -14.68 -8.18 3.87
C LEU A 96 -15.69 -7.30 3.13
N VAL A 97 -16.71 -6.85 3.87
CA VAL A 97 -17.82 -6.05 3.34
C VAL A 97 -17.53 -4.60 3.65
N PHE A 98 -17.19 -3.83 2.62
CA PHE A 98 -16.92 -2.40 2.73
C PHE A 98 -18.24 -1.61 2.62
N PRO A 99 -18.32 -0.41 3.23
CA PRO A 99 -19.41 0.51 2.96
C PRO A 99 -19.39 0.89 1.48
N HIS A 100 -20.50 0.67 0.77
CA HIS A 100 -20.57 1.04 -0.64
C HIS A 100 -20.64 2.58 -0.77
N PRO A 101 -19.90 3.22 -1.70
CA PRO A 101 -19.84 4.68 -1.82
C PRO A 101 -21.22 5.33 -2.03
N ARG A 102 -22.09 4.68 -2.82
CA ARG A 102 -23.47 5.12 -3.11
C ARG A 102 -24.50 4.70 -2.06
N CYS A 103 -24.10 4.00 -0.99
CA CYS A 103 -25.03 3.67 0.09
C CYS A 103 -25.22 4.88 1.03
N THR A 104 -26.44 5.03 1.53
CA THR A 104 -26.85 6.10 2.46
C THR A 104 -26.68 5.74 3.93
N CYS A 105 -26.12 4.57 4.24
CA CYS A 105 -25.88 4.16 5.62
C CYS A 105 -24.85 5.04 6.32
N ASP A 106 -24.88 5.08 7.65
CA ASP A 106 -23.86 5.74 8.44
C ASP A 106 -22.52 4.99 8.33
N LYS A 107 -21.57 5.57 7.59
CA LYS A 107 -20.24 4.99 7.35
C LYS A 107 -19.28 5.21 8.52
N ILE A 108 -19.59 6.14 9.44
CA ILE A 108 -18.75 6.45 10.61
C ILE A 108 -18.80 5.26 11.57
N ASN A 109 -19.99 4.69 11.75
CA ASN A 109 -20.22 3.52 12.59
C ASN A 109 -20.00 2.21 11.81
N TYR A 110 -18.84 2.09 11.16
CA TYR A 110 -18.44 0.85 10.52
C TYR A 110 -18.07 -0.23 11.56
N LEU A 111 -18.71 -1.39 11.45
CA LEU A 111 -18.38 -2.60 12.19
C LEU A 111 -17.37 -3.42 11.39
N ALA A 112 -16.12 -3.44 11.84
CA ALA A 112 -15.07 -4.27 11.27
C ALA A 112 -15.20 -5.75 11.69
N PRO A 113 -14.61 -6.68 10.91
CA PRO A 113 -14.50 -8.06 11.35
C PRO A 113 -13.61 -8.16 12.59
N SER A 114 -13.93 -9.10 13.48
CA SER A 114 -13.09 -9.42 14.65
C SER A 114 -11.69 -9.88 14.27
N SER A 115 -11.56 -10.55 13.12
CA SER A 115 -10.28 -10.95 12.54
C SER A 115 -10.35 -11.03 11.01
N ILE A 116 -9.22 -10.77 10.35
CA ILE A 116 -9.10 -10.90 8.89
C ILE A 116 -8.42 -12.24 8.58
N ALA A 117 -9.24 -13.23 8.24
CA ALA A 117 -8.81 -14.57 7.87
C ALA A 117 -7.82 -14.55 6.68
N LYS A 118 -7.01 -15.62 6.55
CA LYS A 118 -6.09 -15.78 5.42
C LYS A 118 -6.84 -15.82 4.08
N ASN A 119 -7.93 -16.57 4.01
CA ASN A 119 -8.68 -16.75 2.77
C ASN A 119 -9.81 -15.73 2.58
N ILE A 120 -9.70 -14.53 3.17
CA ILE A 120 -10.78 -13.54 3.12
C ILE A 120 -11.10 -13.15 1.67
N ASN A 121 -12.40 -13.04 1.39
CA ASN A 121 -12.92 -12.64 0.10
C ASN A 121 -13.12 -11.11 0.07
N TYR A 122 -12.74 -10.47 -1.04
CA TYR A 122 -12.89 -9.03 -1.27
C TYR A 122 -14.04 -8.69 -2.25
N ALA A 123 -14.94 -9.64 -2.51
CA ALA A 123 -16.08 -9.51 -3.42
C ALA A 123 -17.11 -8.44 -3.01
N PHE A 124 -17.04 -7.91 -1.80
CA PHE A 124 -17.89 -6.80 -1.33
C PHE A 124 -17.04 -5.57 -1.00
N SER A 125 -16.06 -5.27 -1.86
CA SER A 125 -15.15 -4.14 -1.73
C SER A 125 -14.99 -3.40 -3.06
N PRO A 126 -14.26 -2.27 -3.12
CA PRO A 126 -13.92 -1.65 -4.39
C PRO A 126 -12.93 -2.48 -5.25
N LEU A 127 -12.36 -3.55 -4.69
CA LEU A 127 -11.46 -4.45 -5.41
C LEU A 127 -12.25 -5.45 -6.24
N TYR A 128 -11.88 -5.62 -7.51
CA TYR A 128 -12.52 -6.60 -8.39
C TYR A 128 -11.54 -7.64 -8.95
N GLN A 129 -10.23 -7.41 -8.83
CA GLN A 129 -9.24 -8.42 -9.21
C GLN A 129 -8.11 -8.50 -8.18
N ILE A 130 -7.83 -9.72 -7.72
CA ILE A 130 -6.65 -10.04 -6.91
C ILE A 130 -6.02 -11.29 -7.50
N TYR A 131 -4.82 -11.16 -8.05
CA TYR A 131 -4.09 -12.24 -8.70
C TYR A 131 -2.72 -12.42 -8.04
N CYS A 132 -2.25 -13.66 -7.91
CA CYS A 132 -1.00 -13.98 -7.21
C CYS A 132 -0.14 -14.91 -8.05
N THR A 133 1.10 -14.52 -8.33
CA THR A 133 2.10 -15.34 -9.01
C THR A 133 3.24 -15.68 -8.07
N ARG A 134 3.72 -16.92 -8.16
CA ARG A 134 4.85 -17.43 -7.38
C ARG A 134 6.14 -17.36 -8.20
N PHE A 135 7.19 -16.84 -7.59
CA PHE A 135 8.56 -16.85 -8.09
C PHE A 135 9.47 -17.59 -7.11
N GLY A 136 10.17 -18.61 -7.58
CA GLY A 136 11.12 -19.36 -6.76
C GLY A 136 12.47 -18.67 -6.65
N THR A 137 13.05 -18.68 -5.46
CA THR A 137 14.42 -18.25 -5.14
C THR A 137 15.10 -19.36 -4.31
N PRO A 138 16.44 -19.37 -4.20
CA PRO A 138 17.11 -20.34 -3.33
C PRO A 138 16.69 -20.23 -1.84
N ASP A 139 16.38 -19.02 -1.35
CA ASP A 139 15.90 -18.79 0.02
C ASP A 139 14.40 -19.07 0.23
N GLY A 140 13.65 -19.43 -0.82
CA GLY A 140 12.22 -19.76 -0.73
C GLY A 140 11.39 -19.16 -1.85
N ASN A 141 10.11 -18.94 -1.59
CA ASN A 141 9.20 -18.36 -2.59
C ASN A 141 9.01 -16.87 -2.34
N LEU A 142 8.86 -16.12 -3.43
CA LEU A 142 8.32 -14.77 -3.46
C LEU A 142 6.97 -14.81 -4.17
N TRP A 143 5.97 -14.16 -3.60
CA TRP A 143 4.63 -14.05 -4.16
C TRP A 143 4.40 -12.62 -4.60
N LEU A 144 4.24 -12.41 -5.91
CA LEU A 144 3.79 -11.15 -6.48
C LEU A 144 2.26 -11.15 -6.50
N THR A 145 1.64 -10.23 -5.77
CA THR A 145 0.20 -10.01 -5.83
C THR A 145 -0.09 -8.74 -6.63
N ARG A 146 -0.94 -8.87 -7.65
CA ARG A 146 -1.58 -7.77 -8.36
C ARG A 146 -2.99 -7.55 -7.83
N VAL A 147 -3.29 -6.34 -7.37
CA VAL A 147 -4.63 -5.92 -6.93
C VAL A 147 -5.12 -4.81 -7.85
N THR A 148 -6.33 -4.96 -8.38
CA THR A 148 -7.02 -3.95 -9.18
C THR A 148 -8.38 -3.62 -8.58
N GLY A 149 -8.67 -2.32 -8.49
CA GLY A 149 -9.92 -1.81 -7.96
C GLY A 149 -10.09 -0.32 -8.24
N ASP A 150 -11.32 0.16 -8.09
CA ASP A 150 -11.66 1.56 -8.34
C ASP A 150 -11.62 2.39 -7.05
N CYS A 151 -11.08 3.60 -7.15
CA CYS A 151 -11.13 4.55 -6.05
C CYS A 151 -12.58 4.89 -5.68
N PRO A 152 -12.97 4.84 -4.39
CA PRO A 152 -14.35 5.05 -3.96
C PRO A 152 -15.00 6.38 -4.40
N LEU A 153 -14.24 7.47 -4.51
CA LEU A 153 -14.78 8.79 -4.86
C LEU A 153 -14.46 9.24 -6.27
N THR A 154 -13.22 9.01 -6.73
CA THR A 154 -12.79 9.39 -8.09
C THR A 154 -13.24 8.41 -9.16
N GLU A 155 -13.64 7.19 -8.79
CA GLU A 155 -13.91 6.06 -9.70
C GLU A 155 -12.73 5.74 -10.64
N LYS A 156 -11.53 6.25 -10.33
CA LYS A 156 -10.31 5.97 -11.07
C LYS A 156 -9.84 4.55 -10.73
N THR A 157 -9.65 3.73 -11.76
CA THR A 157 -9.07 2.40 -11.60
C THR A 157 -7.59 2.49 -11.23
N LEU A 158 -7.21 1.75 -10.20
CA LEU A 158 -5.83 1.59 -9.75
C LEU A 158 -5.42 0.12 -9.80
N THR A 159 -4.26 -0.14 -10.40
CA THR A 159 -3.57 -1.44 -10.35
C THR A 159 -2.32 -1.30 -9.50
N ILE A 160 -2.17 -2.12 -8.48
CA ILE A 160 -1.08 -2.08 -7.52
C ILE A 160 -0.45 -3.46 -7.36
N PHE A 161 0.86 -3.47 -7.19
CA PHE A 161 1.65 -4.67 -6.97
C PHE A 161 2.26 -4.68 -5.57
N ALA A 162 2.31 -5.85 -4.95
CA ALA A 162 3.15 -6.08 -3.79
C ALA A 162 3.80 -7.46 -3.84
N VAL A 163 4.99 -7.55 -3.27
CA VAL A 163 5.70 -8.82 -3.12
C VAL A 163 6.04 -9.10 -1.67
N GLU A 164 5.84 -10.37 -1.27
CA GLU A 164 6.26 -10.94 0.02
C GLU A 164 6.59 -12.42 -0.08
N ARG A 165 7.24 -12.96 0.96
CA ARG A 165 7.61 -14.40 1.04
C ARG A 165 6.41 -15.33 1.22
N ASP A 166 5.37 -14.86 1.89
CA ASP A 166 4.11 -15.58 2.09
C ASP A 166 3.01 -15.02 1.18
N LYS A 167 2.20 -15.90 0.58
CA LYS A 167 1.14 -15.55 -0.36
C LYS A 167 0.13 -14.59 0.27
N GLU A 168 -0.27 -14.86 1.50
CA GLU A 168 -1.32 -14.09 2.17
C GLU A 168 -0.80 -12.77 2.73
N VAL A 169 0.45 -12.75 3.19
CA VAL A 169 1.12 -11.49 3.53
C VAL A 169 1.28 -10.62 2.28
N SER A 170 1.62 -11.21 1.13
CA SER A 170 1.69 -10.49 -0.17
C SER A 170 0.33 -9.89 -0.54
N ARG A 171 -0.74 -10.68 -0.43
CA ARG A 171 -2.12 -10.21 -0.68
C ARG A 171 -2.49 -9.05 0.22
N LYS A 172 -2.30 -9.18 1.53
CA LYS A 172 -2.59 -8.11 2.51
C LYS A 172 -1.77 -6.85 2.22
N LYS A 173 -0.49 -7.00 1.88
CA LYS A 173 0.40 -5.87 1.53
C LYS A 173 -0.05 -5.16 0.25
N ALA A 174 -0.50 -5.90 -0.76
CA ALA A 174 -1.03 -5.32 -2.00
C ALA A 174 -2.32 -4.53 -1.75
N VAL A 175 -3.24 -5.07 -0.93
CA VAL A 175 -4.46 -4.37 -0.50
C VAL A 175 -4.13 -3.11 0.30
N ASP A 176 -3.20 -3.18 1.27
CA ASP A 176 -2.76 -2.03 2.06
C ASP A 176 -2.18 -0.92 1.17
N LYS A 177 -1.37 -1.28 0.17
CA LYS A 177 -0.83 -0.31 -0.79
C LYS A 177 -1.92 0.27 -1.68
N TRP A 178 -2.86 -0.56 -2.14
CA TRP A 178 -4.00 -0.09 -2.92
C TRP A 178 -4.85 0.89 -2.12
N MET A 179 -5.16 0.60 -0.86
CA MET A 179 -5.90 1.51 0.02
C MET A 179 -5.16 2.84 0.22
N LYS A 180 -3.84 2.79 0.45
CA LYS A 180 -3.00 4.01 0.53
C LYS A 180 -3.11 4.86 -0.73
N LYS A 181 -2.98 4.24 -1.92
CA LYS A 181 -3.04 4.94 -3.20
C LYS A 181 -4.44 5.46 -3.52
N ALA A 182 -5.49 4.71 -3.19
CA ALA A 182 -6.87 5.13 -3.37
C ALA A 182 -7.19 6.35 -2.49
N ILE A 183 -6.79 6.33 -1.22
CA ILE A 183 -6.95 7.47 -0.31
C ILE A 183 -6.17 8.69 -0.81
N GLU A 184 -4.92 8.51 -1.22
CA GLU A 184 -4.11 9.60 -1.77
C GLU A 184 -4.76 10.22 -3.01
N THR A 185 -5.33 9.38 -3.89
CA THR A 185 -6.02 9.81 -5.12
C THR A 185 -7.32 10.55 -4.82
N ASP A 186 -8.08 10.11 -3.81
CA ASP A 186 -9.35 10.72 -3.41
C ASP A 186 -9.19 11.98 -2.53
N LEU A 187 -8.03 12.14 -1.89
CA LEU A 187 -7.74 13.22 -0.93
C LEU A 187 -8.03 14.64 -1.49
N PRO A 188 -7.62 15.01 -2.73
CA PRO A 188 -7.92 16.34 -3.26
C PRO A 188 -9.41 16.60 -3.48
N ILE A 189 -10.21 15.58 -3.80
CA ILE A 189 -11.67 15.74 -3.94
C ILE A 189 -12.30 15.96 -2.57
N ARG A 190 -11.85 15.22 -1.56
CA ARG A 190 -12.34 15.33 -0.18
C ARG A 190 -12.12 16.73 0.40
N VAL A 191 -10.90 17.25 0.26
CA VAL A 191 -10.57 18.61 0.70
C VAL A 191 -11.39 19.67 -0.06
N ARG A 192 -11.56 19.52 -1.39
CA ARG A 192 -12.41 20.43 -2.19
C ARG A 192 -13.87 20.42 -1.72
N ARG A 193 -14.41 19.25 -1.39
CA ARG A 193 -15.75 19.07 -0.81
C ARG A 193 -15.88 19.62 0.61
N GLY A 194 -14.81 20.15 1.21
CA GLY A 194 -14.83 20.79 2.53
C GLY A 194 -14.64 19.83 3.69
N GLU A 195 -14.15 18.61 3.44
CA GLU A 195 -13.84 17.68 4.52
C GLU A 195 -12.69 18.22 5.39
N LEU A 196 -12.93 18.28 6.70
CA LEU A 196 -11.95 18.72 7.69
C LEU A 196 -11.02 17.55 8.06
N ILE A 197 -9.74 17.70 7.78
CA ILE A 197 -8.73 16.68 8.06
C ILE A 197 -7.96 17.10 9.31
N ALA A 198 -8.00 16.24 10.34
CA ALA A 198 -7.25 16.46 11.57
C ALA A 198 -5.74 16.32 11.30
N SER A 199 -4.98 17.31 11.76
CA SER A 199 -3.53 17.40 11.73
C SER A 199 -2.98 17.41 13.15
N GLU A 200 -1.89 16.70 13.39
CA GLU A 200 -1.13 16.74 14.64
C GLU A 200 0.32 17.09 14.32
N VAL A 201 0.89 18.08 15.02
CA VAL A 201 2.32 18.37 14.95
C VAL A 201 3.07 17.30 15.75
N LEU A 202 3.94 16.53 15.11
CA LEU A 202 4.63 15.39 15.74
C LEU A 202 5.44 15.81 16.97
N GLN A 203 6.11 16.96 16.91
CA GLN A 203 7.03 17.46 17.94
C GLN A 203 6.33 17.89 19.24
N SER A 204 5.26 18.69 19.11
CA SER A 204 4.53 19.27 20.25
C SER A 204 3.29 18.45 20.63
N GLY A 205 2.71 17.69 19.69
CA GLY A 205 1.43 17.04 19.84
C GLY A 205 0.23 17.97 19.62
N ASP A 206 0.47 19.21 19.19
CA ASP A 206 -0.59 20.19 18.97
C ASP A 206 -1.51 19.76 17.84
N LEU A 207 -2.81 19.92 18.04
CA LEU A 207 -3.84 19.57 17.09
C LEU A 207 -4.25 20.79 16.27
N GLU A 208 -4.14 20.66 14.96
CA GLU A 208 -4.56 21.66 13.99
C GLU A 208 -5.54 21.06 12.98
N LEU A 209 -6.31 21.91 12.33
CA LEU A 209 -7.12 21.51 11.17
C LEU A 209 -6.37 21.85 9.90
N MET A 210 -6.29 20.90 8.96
CA MET A 210 -5.70 21.15 7.66
C MET A 210 -6.47 22.29 6.96
N LYS A 211 -5.76 23.39 6.65
CA LYS A 211 -6.36 24.54 5.95
C LYS A 211 -6.64 24.19 4.50
N ARG A 212 -7.76 24.69 3.96
CA ARG A 212 -8.27 24.43 2.60
C ARG A 212 -7.29 24.87 1.49
N ASP A 213 -6.39 25.80 1.79
CA ASP A 213 -5.47 26.45 0.84
C ASP A 213 -4.07 25.82 0.78
N GLN A 214 -3.83 24.71 1.47
CA GLN A 214 -2.55 24.00 1.37
C GLN A 214 -2.46 23.27 0.03
N SER A 215 -1.70 23.83 -0.92
CA SER A 215 -1.51 23.17 -2.21
C SER A 215 -0.67 21.89 -2.04
N PRO A 216 -0.99 20.79 -2.75
CA PRO A 216 -0.26 19.52 -2.63
C PRO A 216 1.25 19.65 -2.89
N ASP A 217 1.64 20.61 -3.74
CA ASP A 217 3.02 20.85 -4.16
C ASP A 217 3.86 21.62 -3.13
N GLN A 218 3.27 22.07 -2.02
CA GLN A 218 3.99 22.79 -0.95
C GLN A 218 4.62 21.85 0.09
N PHE A 219 4.39 20.54 -0.01
CA PHE A 219 4.78 19.60 1.04
C PHE A 219 5.50 18.38 0.47
N LEU A 220 6.59 17.95 1.13
CA LEU A 220 7.09 16.59 0.97
C LEU A 220 6.27 15.71 1.89
N GLY A 221 5.63 14.67 1.36
CA GLY A 221 4.80 13.79 2.17
C GLY A 221 5.05 12.32 1.90
N ALA A 222 4.70 11.49 2.88
CA ALA A 222 4.71 10.04 2.78
C ALA A 222 3.45 9.47 3.46
N MET A 223 2.98 8.34 2.94
CA MET A 223 1.79 7.64 3.43
C MET A 223 2.19 6.38 4.20
N GLY A 224 1.66 6.22 5.41
CA GLY A 224 1.84 5.01 6.22
C GLY A 224 0.51 4.30 6.47
N ALA A 225 0.58 2.98 6.63
CA ALA A 225 -0.56 2.15 7.03
C ALA A 225 -0.19 1.33 8.27
N GLY A 226 -1.10 1.25 9.24
CA GLY A 226 -0.90 0.72 10.59
C GLY A 226 -2.16 0.06 11.16
N LYS A 227 -2.02 -0.94 12.04
CA LYS A 227 -3.16 -1.56 12.74
C LYS A 227 -3.78 -0.52 13.67
N ASN A 228 -2.92 0.36 14.17
CA ASN A 228 -3.25 1.55 14.92
C ASN A 228 -2.52 2.75 14.32
N ARG A 229 -2.82 3.93 14.88
CA ARG A 229 -2.24 5.21 14.46
C ARG A 229 -0.73 5.26 14.64
N GLU A 230 -0.20 4.69 15.72
CA GLU A 230 1.23 4.71 16.02
C GLU A 230 2.04 3.95 14.96
N GLU A 231 1.64 2.72 14.64
CA GLU A 231 2.25 1.92 13.58
C GLU A 231 2.14 2.61 12.22
N ALA A 232 1.00 3.23 11.93
CA ALA A 232 0.80 3.96 10.68
C ALA A 232 1.77 5.15 10.59
N THR A 233 1.90 5.92 11.67
CA THR A 233 2.82 7.06 11.75
C THR A 233 4.26 6.62 11.61
N LEU A 234 4.71 5.59 12.32
CA LEU A 234 6.08 5.07 12.20
C LEU A 234 6.39 4.62 10.78
N ASN A 235 5.47 3.89 10.14
CA ASN A 235 5.65 3.47 8.74
C ASN A 235 5.69 4.67 7.78
N ALA A 236 4.89 5.70 8.03
CA ALA A 236 4.91 6.93 7.24
C ALA A 236 6.24 7.70 7.41
N LEU A 237 6.77 7.77 8.63
CA LEU A 237 8.04 8.44 8.94
C LEU A 237 9.25 7.74 8.33
N VAL A 238 9.27 6.40 8.28
CA VAL A 238 10.30 5.64 7.56
C VAL A 238 10.28 5.95 6.06
N GLU A 239 9.08 6.00 5.46
CA GLU A 239 8.93 6.38 4.05
C GLU A 239 9.28 7.85 3.79
N LEU A 240 9.02 8.74 4.75
CA LEU A 240 9.47 10.13 4.70
C LEU A 240 10.99 10.20 4.76
N ALA A 241 11.63 9.46 5.65
CA ALA A 241 13.09 9.42 5.79
C ALA A 241 13.77 8.95 4.48
N LYS A 242 13.20 7.94 3.81
CA LYS A 242 13.60 7.53 2.48
C LYS A 242 13.51 8.68 1.48
N THR A 243 12.35 9.30 1.38
CA THR A 243 12.07 10.35 0.39
C THR A 243 12.98 11.57 0.61
N THR A 244 13.15 12.00 1.86
CA THR A 244 14.05 13.09 2.25
C THR A 244 15.51 12.75 1.94
N THR A 245 15.95 11.53 2.25
CA THR A 245 17.31 11.08 1.95
C THR A 245 17.58 11.09 0.44
N LEU A 246 16.72 10.44 -0.36
CA LEU A 246 16.89 10.39 -1.81
C LEU A 246 16.85 11.78 -2.44
N ARG A 247 15.97 12.66 -1.95
CA ARG A 247 15.94 14.06 -2.37
C ARG A 247 17.25 14.79 -2.07
N ARG A 248 17.82 14.61 -0.86
CA ARG A 248 19.13 15.20 -0.52
C ARG A 248 20.23 14.68 -1.44
N TYR A 249 20.26 13.39 -1.76
CA TYR A 249 21.25 12.83 -2.69
C TYR A 249 21.09 13.38 -4.11
N ALA A 250 19.85 13.54 -4.59
CA ALA A 250 19.58 14.15 -5.89
C ALA A 250 20.07 15.61 -5.98
N HIS A 251 19.97 16.38 -4.89
CA HIS A 251 20.35 17.81 -4.88
C HIS A 251 21.82 18.09 -4.49
N SER A 252 22.39 17.31 -3.56
CA SER A 252 23.71 17.59 -2.99
C SER A 252 24.88 17.03 -3.79
N MET A 253 24.61 16.38 -4.94
CA MET A 253 25.62 15.69 -5.77
C MET A 253 26.44 14.63 -5.01
N LYS A 254 25.94 14.14 -3.87
CA LYS A 254 26.55 13.02 -3.15
C LYS A 254 26.26 11.71 -3.88
N ASN A 255 27.28 10.88 -4.06
CA ASN A 255 27.12 9.52 -4.57
C ASN A 255 26.76 8.57 -3.42
N PRO A 256 25.88 7.58 -3.65
CA PRO A 256 25.69 6.49 -2.71
C PRO A 256 26.95 5.62 -2.63
N MET A 257 26.96 4.67 -1.70
CA MET A 257 28.01 3.67 -1.60
C MET A 257 27.58 2.36 -2.26
N LEU A 258 28.44 1.79 -3.11
CA LEU A 258 28.25 0.45 -3.66
C LEU A 258 28.53 -0.60 -2.59
N ILE A 259 27.55 -1.47 -2.34
CA ILE A 259 27.71 -2.58 -1.41
C ILE A 259 28.43 -3.73 -2.14
N VAL A 260 29.67 -4.01 -1.75
CA VAL A 260 30.52 -5.06 -2.34
C VAL A 260 30.45 -6.36 -1.54
N GLY A 261 30.78 -7.48 -2.20
CA GLY A 261 30.63 -8.82 -1.60
C GLY A 261 29.18 -9.32 -1.56
N ALA A 262 28.25 -8.67 -2.28
CA ALA A 262 26.82 -8.97 -2.22
C ALA A 262 26.34 -10.06 -3.20
N ASN A 263 27.22 -10.62 -4.04
CA ASN A 263 26.80 -11.52 -5.12
C ASN A 263 26.10 -12.79 -4.61
N GLU A 264 26.62 -13.41 -3.56
CA GLU A 264 26.01 -14.60 -2.96
C GLU A 264 24.65 -14.26 -2.32
N TYR A 265 24.59 -13.14 -1.60
CA TYR A 265 23.36 -12.63 -1.00
C TYR A 265 22.29 -12.32 -2.05
N ILE A 266 22.66 -11.68 -3.17
CA ILE A 266 21.76 -11.43 -4.30
C ILE A 266 21.26 -12.75 -4.91
N ARG A 267 22.15 -13.73 -5.11
CA ARG A 267 21.78 -15.03 -5.69
C ARG A 267 20.80 -15.81 -4.82
N SER A 268 20.90 -15.69 -3.50
CA SER A 268 19.99 -16.40 -2.58
C SER A 268 18.58 -15.77 -2.55
N LYS A 269 18.50 -14.45 -2.75
CA LYS A 269 17.26 -13.66 -2.64
C LYS A 269 16.51 -13.42 -3.95
N ALA A 270 17.21 -13.36 -5.07
CA ALA A 270 16.62 -13.01 -6.36
C ALA A 270 16.10 -14.25 -7.11
N PRO A 271 14.95 -14.18 -7.80
CA PRO A 271 14.53 -15.22 -8.73
C PRO A 271 15.52 -15.41 -9.88
N PHE A 272 15.67 -16.65 -10.35
CA PHE A 272 16.67 -16.98 -11.36
C PHE A 272 16.50 -16.19 -12.67
N PHE A 273 15.26 -15.98 -13.13
CA PHE A 273 15.01 -15.21 -14.36
C PHE A 273 15.54 -13.77 -14.27
N LEU A 274 15.47 -13.16 -13.07
CA LEU A 274 15.97 -11.81 -12.83
C LEU A 274 17.48 -11.76 -12.99
N LEU A 275 18.18 -12.78 -12.46
CA LEU A 275 19.63 -12.92 -12.57
C LEU A 275 20.12 -13.27 -13.98
N GLN A 276 19.26 -13.83 -14.83
CA GLN A 276 19.58 -14.08 -16.24
C GLN A 276 19.46 -12.80 -17.07
N GLN A 277 18.47 -11.97 -16.76
CA GLN A 277 18.13 -10.78 -17.55
C GLN A 277 18.85 -9.52 -17.09
N TYR A 278 19.17 -9.40 -15.80
CA TYR A 278 19.70 -8.17 -15.21
C TYR A 278 20.96 -8.38 -14.38
N ASP A 279 21.87 -7.43 -14.45
CA ASP A 279 22.91 -7.20 -13.45
C ASP A 279 22.33 -6.39 -12.29
N LEU A 280 22.44 -6.95 -11.09
CA LEU A 280 21.87 -6.36 -9.88
C LEU A 280 22.98 -5.78 -9.00
N HIS A 281 22.85 -4.50 -8.62
CA HIS A 281 23.80 -3.79 -7.76
C HIS A 281 23.09 -3.20 -6.54
N LEU A 282 23.61 -3.48 -5.35
CA LEU A 282 23.09 -2.92 -4.11
C LEU A 282 23.82 -1.62 -3.75
N LEU A 283 23.05 -0.62 -3.32
CA LEU A 283 23.53 0.70 -2.95
C LEU A 283 23.11 1.02 -1.51
N PHE A 284 23.99 1.67 -0.77
CA PHE A 284 23.73 2.21 0.56
C PHE A 284 23.70 3.74 0.51
N TYR A 285 22.72 4.35 1.17
CA TYR A 285 22.56 5.79 1.26
C TYR A 285 22.76 6.25 2.71
N PRO A 286 24.01 6.52 3.13
CA PRO A 286 24.30 7.08 4.44
C PRO A 286 23.46 8.33 4.70
N ASN A 287 22.77 8.34 5.84
CA ASN A 287 21.91 9.44 6.22
C ASN A 287 21.86 9.56 7.75
N SER A 288 21.40 10.72 8.23
CA SER A 288 21.30 11.02 9.67
C SER A 288 19.89 10.79 10.23
N MET A 289 18.98 10.19 9.44
CA MET A 289 17.60 9.95 9.85
C MET A 289 17.49 8.62 10.60
N GLN A 290 16.40 8.44 11.34
CA GLN A 290 16.10 7.23 12.14
C GLN A 290 15.71 6.00 11.29
N ALA A 291 16.21 5.90 10.05
CA ALA A 291 15.97 4.76 9.16
C ALA A 291 17.15 4.54 8.21
N TRP A 292 17.46 3.28 7.97
CA TRP A 292 18.41 2.89 6.95
C TRP A 292 17.77 3.00 5.57
N VAL A 293 18.49 3.56 4.61
CA VAL A 293 18.03 3.71 3.22
C VAL A 293 18.99 2.98 2.30
N VAL A 294 18.45 2.08 1.49
CA VAL A 294 19.20 1.25 0.54
C VAL A 294 18.51 1.29 -0.82
N GLY A 295 19.29 1.04 -1.86
CA GLY A 295 18.82 0.95 -3.24
C GLY A 295 19.28 -0.34 -3.91
N LEU A 296 18.54 -0.75 -4.93
CA LEU A 296 18.95 -1.79 -5.86
C LEU A 296 18.80 -1.24 -7.28
N VAL A 297 19.84 -1.43 -8.08
CA VAL A 297 19.85 -1.08 -9.50
C VAL A 297 19.86 -2.37 -10.29
N ALA A 298 18.90 -2.51 -11.21
CA ALA A 298 18.85 -3.59 -12.18
C ALA A 298 19.19 -3.05 -13.57
N VAL A 299 20.30 -3.50 -14.14
CA VAL A 299 20.78 -3.10 -15.48
C VAL A 299 20.56 -4.26 -16.43
N SER A 300 19.86 -4.04 -17.54
CA SER A 300 19.53 -5.12 -18.49
C SER A 300 20.80 -5.65 -19.16
N ARG A 301 21.01 -6.97 -19.14
CA ARG A 301 22.09 -7.66 -19.86
C ARG A 301 21.77 -7.87 -21.34
N GLN A 302 20.48 -7.96 -21.65
CA GLN A 302 20.00 -8.33 -22.98
C GLN A 302 19.66 -7.12 -23.84
N ARG A 303 19.28 -6.00 -23.22
CA ARG A 303 18.78 -4.81 -23.92
C ARG A 303 19.58 -3.59 -23.52
N THR A 304 20.55 -3.21 -24.36
CA THR A 304 21.41 -2.04 -24.13
C THR A 304 20.69 -0.71 -24.24
N ASP A 305 19.45 -0.70 -24.71
CA ASP A 305 18.56 0.47 -24.81
C ASP A 305 17.58 0.57 -23.62
N GLU A 306 17.48 -0.47 -22.79
CA GLU A 306 16.61 -0.49 -21.61
C GLU A 306 17.21 0.36 -20.49
N LYS A 307 16.46 1.34 -19.99
CA LYS A 307 16.90 2.18 -18.86
C LYS A 307 17.07 1.33 -17.60
N PRO A 308 18.10 1.55 -16.77
CA PRO A 308 18.24 0.82 -15.53
C PRO A 308 17.05 1.07 -14.60
N VAL A 309 16.61 0.01 -13.93
CA VAL A 309 15.52 0.08 -12.96
C VAL A 309 16.12 0.31 -11.58
N PHE A 310 15.79 1.45 -10.99
CA PHE A 310 16.18 1.82 -9.63
C PHE A 310 15.01 1.55 -8.71
N VAL A 311 15.25 0.81 -7.63
CA VAL A 311 14.28 0.65 -6.55
C VAL A 311 14.91 0.95 -5.21
N PHE A 312 14.10 1.48 -4.30
CA PHE A 312 14.57 1.93 -2.99
C PHE A 312 13.71 1.35 -1.88
N SER A 313 14.38 1.08 -0.76
CA SER A 313 13.76 0.60 0.45
C SER A 313 14.31 1.35 1.64
N ALA A 314 13.48 1.50 2.67
CA ALA A 314 13.92 2.03 3.94
C ALA A 314 13.25 1.27 5.08
N HIS A 315 14.00 1.05 6.15
CA HIS A 315 13.50 0.40 7.35
C HIS A 315 14.39 0.75 8.54
N THR A 316 13.87 0.59 9.77
CA THR A 316 14.69 0.79 10.97
C THR A 316 15.75 -0.29 11.15
N ASP A 317 15.48 -1.50 10.66
CA ASP A 317 16.43 -2.60 10.53
C ASP A 317 16.96 -2.70 9.09
N ILE A 318 18.28 -2.65 8.91
CA ILE A 318 18.96 -2.70 7.62
C ILE A 318 18.69 -4.01 6.86
N LYS A 319 18.54 -5.14 7.56
CA LYS A 319 18.31 -6.46 6.94
C LYS A 319 16.95 -6.50 6.26
N GLU A 320 15.94 -5.99 6.95
CA GLU A 320 14.60 -5.81 6.40
C GLU A 320 14.59 -4.83 5.23
N ALA A 321 15.35 -3.74 5.31
CA ALA A 321 15.47 -2.79 4.21
C ALA A 321 16.05 -3.45 2.95
N LEU A 322 17.13 -4.24 3.10
CA LEU A 322 17.79 -4.98 2.02
C LEU A 322 16.88 -6.08 1.44
N ASP A 323 16.26 -6.89 2.29
CA ASP A 323 15.37 -7.97 1.86
C ASP A 323 14.17 -7.42 1.05
N GLN A 324 13.65 -6.25 1.43
CA GLN A 324 12.58 -5.58 0.69
C GLN A 324 12.97 -5.10 -0.72
N LEU A 325 14.26 -4.88 -1.02
CA LEU A 325 14.69 -4.44 -2.36
C LEU A 325 14.34 -5.47 -3.45
N PHE A 326 14.46 -6.76 -3.14
CA PHE A 326 14.11 -7.84 -4.08
C PHE A 326 12.60 -7.93 -4.31
N CYS A 327 11.80 -7.60 -3.30
CA CYS A 327 10.36 -7.41 -3.47
C CYS A 327 10.08 -6.21 -4.38
N LYS A 328 10.73 -5.06 -4.13
CA LYS A 328 10.53 -3.82 -4.88
C LYS A 328 10.93 -3.94 -6.35
N VAL A 329 12.03 -4.62 -6.68
CA VAL A 329 12.45 -4.76 -8.08
C VAL A 329 11.47 -5.62 -8.88
N LEU A 330 10.88 -6.66 -8.26
CA LEU A 330 9.82 -7.45 -8.89
C LEU A 330 8.53 -6.64 -9.09
N GLU A 331 8.17 -5.79 -8.12
CA GLU A 331 7.05 -4.85 -8.25
C GLU A 331 7.26 -3.84 -9.39
N ALA A 332 8.50 -3.37 -9.58
CA ALA A 332 8.84 -2.40 -10.62
C ALA A 332 8.89 -3.04 -12.02
N LEU A 333 9.46 -4.24 -12.15
CA LEU A 333 9.60 -4.93 -13.44
C LEU A 333 8.31 -5.54 -13.97
N LYS A 334 7.37 -5.88 -13.08
CA LYS A 334 6.04 -6.44 -13.42
C LYS A 334 6.12 -7.57 -14.47
N PRO A 335 6.85 -8.67 -14.18
CA PRO A 335 7.09 -9.73 -15.15
C PRO A 335 5.80 -10.35 -15.73
N GLU A 336 4.70 -10.32 -14.98
CA GLU A 336 3.38 -10.76 -15.49
C GLU A 336 2.88 -9.94 -16.69
N GLU A 337 3.04 -8.62 -16.66
CA GLU A 337 2.60 -7.75 -17.75
C GLU A 337 3.44 -8.02 -19.02
N GLN A 338 4.74 -8.32 -18.83
CA GLN A 338 5.65 -8.70 -19.91
C GLN A 338 5.28 -10.03 -20.57
N LEU A 339 4.83 -11.02 -19.78
CA LEU A 339 4.37 -12.33 -20.29
C LEU A 339 3.09 -12.21 -21.11
N THR A 340 2.24 -11.22 -20.84
CA THR A 340 1.04 -10.92 -21.63
C THR A 340 1.28 -10.08 -22.88
N GLY A 341 2.55 -9.80 -23.22
CA GLY A 341 2.93 -9.07 -24.43
C GLY A 341 2.88 -7.54 -24.31
N SER A 342 2.60 -7.00 -23.12
CA SER A 342 2.64 -5.56 -22.85
C SER A 342 4.08 -5.12 -22.55
N PRO A 343 4.73 -4.32 -23.40
CA PRO A 343 6.12 -3.91 -23.17
C PRO A 343 6.17 -2.85 -22.08
N VAL A 344 6.59 -3.22 -20.86
CA VAL A 344 6.57 -2.33 -19.69
C VAL A 344 7.50 -1.12 -19.82
N LEU A 345 8.52 -1.14 -20.69
CA LEU A 345 9.49 -0.03 -20.84
C LEU A 345 10.07 0.11 -22.27
N ARG A 346 9.25 0.02 -23.33
CA ARG A 346 9.73 0.37 -24.69
C ARG A 346 9.70 1.89 -24.87
N ARG A 347 10.88 2.53 -24.99
CA ARG A 347 10.97 3.80 -25.72
C ARG A 347 10.73 3.52 -27.20
N GLU A 348 10.02 4.43 -27.87
CA GLU A 348 10.09 4.51 -29.33
C GLU A 348 11.56 4.70 -29.73
N LYS A 349 11.99 3.92 -30.74
CA LYS A 349 13.36 3.92 -31.26
C LYS A 349 13.80 5.36 -31.57
N THR A 350 14.63 5.93 -30.70
CA THR A 350 15.46 7.10 -31.00
C THR A 350 16.88 6.81 -30.53
N ASP A 351 17.72 6.57 -31.54
CA ASP A 351 19.17 6.73 -31.71
C ASP A 351 20.14 6.68 -30.52
N SER A 352 21.25 5.95 -30.73
CA SER A 352 22.61 5.94 -30.13
C SER A 352 22.90 6.47 -28.70
N ILE A 353 22.16 7.47 -28.22
CA ILE A 353 22.22 8.09 -26.90
C ILE A 353 21.86 7.10 -25.78
N SER A 354 20.94 6.17 -26.03
CA SER A 354 20.49 5.19 -25.02
C SER A 354 21.58 4.21 -24.58
N ALA A 355 22.39 3.71 -25.52
CA ALA A 355 23.50 2.81 -25.23
C ALA A 355 24.65 3.50 -24.48
N GLN A 356 24.95 4.76 -24.82
CA GLN A 356 25.95 5.57 -24.09
C GLN A 356 25.50 5.86 -22.65
N MET A 357 24.20 6.10 -22.42
CA MET A 357 23.67 6.27 -21.07
C MET A 357 23.84 5.01 -20.22
N ASN A 358 23.59 3.81 -20.76
CA ASN A 358 23.75 2.57 -20.00
C ASN A 358 25.20 2.29 -19.61
N MET A 359 26.16 2.52 -20.51
CA MET A 359 27.58 2.46 -20.16
C MET A 359 27.94 3.48 -19.07
N TRP A 360 27.42 4.71 -19.19
CA TRP A 360 27.64 5.73 -18.18
C TRP A 360 27.09 5.35 -16.80
N TRP A 361 25.91 4.75 -16.74
CA TRP A 361 25.31 4.25 -15.50
C TRP A 361 26.15 3.15 -14.85
N ILE A 362 26.60 2.17 -15.64
CA ILE A 362 27.48 1.11 -15.18
C ILE A 362 28.78 1.71 -14.62
N HIS A 363 29.41 2.62 -15.38
CA HIS A 363 30.62 3.31 -14.93
C HIS A 363 30.39 4.14 -13.67
N TRP A 364 29.24 4.79 -13.53
CA TRP A 364 28.89 5.56 -12.35
C TRP A 364 28.76 4.67 -11.10
N ILE A 365 28.06 3.52 -11.21
CA ILE A 365 27.92 2.57 -10.10
C ILE A 365 29.31 2.11 -9.62
N TYR A 366 30.21 1.75 -10.54
CA TYR A 366 31.56 1.29 -10.19
C TYR A 366 32.49 2.39 -9.67
N ARG A 367 32.15 3.67 -9.87
CA ARG A 367 32.85 4.84 -9.30
C ARG A 367 32.32 5.25 -7.93
N CYS A 368 31.21 4.67 -7.46
CA CYS A 368 30.72 4.90 -6.11
C CYS A 368 31.74 4.40 -5.07
N SER A 369 31.80 5.08 -3.92
CA SER A 369 32.55 4.60 -2.76
C SER A 369 32.06 3.20 -2.38
N LYS A 370 32.94 2.32 -1.90
CA LYS A 370 32.61 0.92 -1.62
C LYS A 370 32.42 0.69 -0.12
N ILE A 371 31.48 -0.18 0.24
CA ILE A 371 31.28 -0.66 1.61
C ILE A 371 30.99 -2.17 1.59
N ASN A 372 31.54 -2.93 2.54
CA ASN A 372 31.34 -4.37 2.56
C ASN A 372 29.91 -4.70 3.02
N LEU A 373 29.28 -5.70 2.40
CA LEU A 373 27.99 -6.22 2.86
C LEU A 373 28.03 -6.63 4.35
N LYS A 374 29.15 -7.21 4.83
CA LYS A 374 29.29 -7.58 6.24
C LYS A 374 29.17 -6.39 7.19
N ASP A 375 29.77 -5.26 6.81
CA ASP A 375 29.71 -4.02 7.61
C ASP A 375 28.28 -3.47 7.61
N ILE A 376 27.61 -3.48 6.45
CA ILE A 376 26.20 -3.07 6.36
C ILE A 376 25.29 -3.95 7.23
N LEU A 377 25.47 -5.27 7.20
CA LEU A 377 24.66 -6.20 7.99
C LEU A 377 24.95 -6.11 9.51
N SER A 378 26.04 -5.45 9.90
CA SER A 378 26.39 -5.19 11.30
C SER A 378 25.80 -3.89 11.85
N LEU A 379 25.16 -3.06 11.01
CA LEU A 379 24.53 -1.83 11.46
C LEU A 379 23.38 -2.12 12.43
N GLU A 380 23.37 -1.38 13.54
CA GLU A 380 22.35 -1.53 14.57
C GLU A 380 20.97 -1.07 14.08
N PRO A 381 19.88 -1.75 14.48
CA PRO A 381 18.55 -1.30 14.15
C PRO A 381 18.20 -0.02 14.91
N TYR A 382 17.61 0.94 14.22
CA TYR A 382 16.95 2.06 14.86
C TYR A 382 15.71 1.57 15.62
N SER A 383 15.33 2.34 16.63
CA SER A 383 14.15 2.00 17.42
C SER A 383 12.83 2.25 16.68
N ARG A 384 11.85 1.41 16.95
CA ARG A 384 10.46 1.56 16.49
C ARG A 384 9.53 2.14 17.56
N LYS A 385 10.07 2.82 18.57
CA LYS A 385 9.26 3.56 19.56
C LYS A 385 8.95 4.96 19.03
N LEU A 386 7.66 5.31 18.91
CA LEU A 386 7.27 6.63 18.39
C LEU A 386 7.80 7.79 19.24
N THR A 387 8.00 7.59 20.54
CA THR A 387 8.59 8.59 21.44
C THR A 387 9.98 9.02 20.98
N GLN A 388 10.85 8.08 20.60
CA GLN A 388 12.21 8.41 20.15
C GLN A 388 12.23 9.11 18.79
N TRP A 389 11.26 8.81 17.92
CA TRP A 389 11.09 9.56 16.67
C TRP A 389 10.62 10.99 16.95
N ARG A 390 9.71 11.19 17.91
CA ARG A 390 9.29 12.53 18.34
C ARG A 390 10.46 13.35 18.87
N ASP A 391 11.28 12.75 19.73
CA ASP A 391 12.45 13.43 20.31
C ASP A 391 13.47 13.79 19.21
N TYR A 392 13.78 12.86 18.30
CA TYR A 392 14.63 13.15 17.13
C TYR A 392 14.14 14.36 16.32
N TYR A 393 12.83 14.48 16.10
CA TYR A 393 12.28 15.60 15.34
C TYR A 393 12.17 16.90 16.15
N ARG A 394 12.11 16.82 17.48
CA ARG A 394 12.14 17.96 18.40
C ARG A 394 13.52 18.62 18.45
N ASP A 395 14.58 17.83 18.33
CA ASP A 395 15.97 18.26 18.47
C ASP A 395 16.53 18.95 17.20
N GLY A 396 15.76 19.89 16.63
CA GLY A 396 16.21 20.79 15.56
C GLY A 396 15.92 20.32 14.11
N GLN A 397 15.02 19.36 13.92
CA GLN A 397 14.54 18.99 12.58
C GLN A 397 13.35 19.85 12.14
N GLU A 398 12.98 19.75 10.87
CA GLU A 398 11.78 20.40 10.33
C GLU A 398 10.50 19.88 11.00
N GLU A 399 9.52 20.78 11.15
CA GLU A 399 8.21 20.45 11.71
C GLU A 399 7.48 19.41 10.85
N VAL A 400 7.00 18.33 11.49
CA VAL A 400 6.30 17.24 10.80
C VAL A 400 4.83 17.25 11.19
N ALA A 401 3.95 17.42 10.20
CA ALA A 401 2.51 17.30 10.39
C ALA A 401 2.04 15.87 10.08
N ILE A 402 1.19 15.32 10.96
CA ILE A 402 0.56 14.00 10.83
C ILE A 402 -0.93 14.20 10.54
N LEU A 403 -1.35 13.85 9.33
CA LEU A 403 -2.74 13.94 8.88
C LEU A 403 -3.43 12.59 9.02
N SER A 404 -4.62 12.58 9.63
CA SER A 404 -5.49 11.40 9.69
C SER A 404 -6.38 11.35 8.45
N VAL A 405 -5.99 10.56 7.45
CA VAL A 405 -6.54 10.65 6.08
C VAL A 405 -7.46 9.49 5.69
N ASN A 406 -7.87 8.63 6.62
CA ASN A 406 -8.80 7.53 6.30
C ASN A 406 -10.09 8.04 5.63
N ASN A 407 -10.54 7.32 4.61
CA ASN A 407 -11.80 7.58 3.91
C ASN A 407 -12.93 6.78 4.60
N PRO A 408 -14.13 7.33 4.84
CA PRO A 408 -15.25 6.56 5.41
C PRO A 408 -15.63 5.30 4.61
N CYS A 409 -15.35 5.27 3.30
CA CYS A 409 -15.55 4.08 2.47
C CYS A 409 -14.37 3.08 2.55
N LEU A 410 -13.26 3.46 3.20
CA LEU A 410 -12.07 2.65 3.48
C LEU A 410 -11.74 2.75 4.99
N PRO A 411 -12.61 2.16 5.84
CA PRO A 411 -12.67 2.46 7.27
C PRO A 411 -11.38 2.19 8.03
N THR A 412 -11.11 3.03 9.05
CA THR A 412 -9.91 2.96 9.93
C THR A 412 -9.79 1.62 10.64
N GLN A 413 -10.93 0.99 10.92
CA GLN A 413 -11.04 -0.29 11.62
C GLN A 413 -10.49 -1.46 10.78
N ILE A 414 -10.38 -1.31 9.46
CA ILE A 414 -9.67 -2.26 8.59
C ILE A 414 -8.17 -1.95 8.62
N ARG A 415 -7.82 -0.68 8.34
CA ARG A 415 -6.46 -0.18 8.40
C ARG A 415 -6.45 1.31 8.74
N THR A 416 -5.61 1.69 9.69
CA THR A 416 -5.33 3.11 9.94
C THR A 416 -4.31 3.60 8.91
N ILE A 417 -4.61 4.70 8.24
CA ILE A 417 -3.77 5.30 7.21
C ILE A 417 -3.54 6.77 7.56
N VAL A 418 -2.27 7.15 7.62
CA VAL A 418 -1.84 8.52 7.92
C VAL A 418 -0.96 9.04 6.81
N LYS A 419 -0.99 10.36 6.61
CA LYS A 419 -0.02 11.08 5.79
C LYS A 419 0.87 11.88 6.73
N VAL A 420 2.19 11.71 6.64
CA VAL A 420 3.13 12.62 7.27
C VAL A 420 3.65 13.58 6.23
N GLN A 421 3.86 14.84 6.60
CA GLN A 421 4.37 15.84 5.66
C GLN A 421 5.22 16.91 6.35
N ILE A 422 6.21 17.41 5.60
CA ILE A 422 7.08 18.53 5.98
C ILE A 422 6.94 19.65 4.94
N PRO A 423 6.95 20.93 5.36
CA PRO A 423 6.83 22.07 4.45
C PRO A 423 8.06 22.18 3.53
N LEU A 424 7.84 22.38 2.24
CA LEU A 424 8.90 22.64 1.28
C LEU A 424 9.30 24.12 1.37
N ARG A 425 10.44 24.39 2.01
CA ARG A 425 10.96 25.77 2.14
C ARG A 425 11.51 26.32 0.82
N ASP A 426 11.89 25.46 -0.13
CA ASP A 426 12.43 25.87 -1.44
C ASP A 426 11.52 25.46 -2.61
N ARG A 427 11.04 26.44 -3.38
CA ARG A 427 10.57 26.21 -4.76
C ARG A 427 11.80 25.94 -5.61
N ILE A 428 12.09 24.66 -5.84
CA ILE A 428 13.22 24.28 -6.67
C ILE A 428 12.88 24.60 -8.13
N ASN A 429 13.61 25.55 -8.72
CA ASN A 429 13.68 25.73 -10.17
C ASN A 429 13.97 24.36 -10.81
N ASN A 430 13.33 24.02 -11.92
CA ASN A 430 13.56 22.77 -12.66
C ASN A 430 15.03 22.64 -13.09
N VAL A 431 15.90 22.20 -12.19
CA VAL A 431 17.30 21.94 -12.50
C VAL A 431 17.34 20.59 -13.20
N ARG A 432 17.38 20.62 -14.54
CA ARG A 432 17.74 19.49 -15.41
C ARG A 432 19.24 19.16 -15.27
N ASN A 433 19.71 18.91 -14.05
CA ASN A 433 21.03 18.34 -13.88
C ASN A 433 20.88 16.83 -14.03
N ILE A 434 21.30 16.32 -15.19
CA ILE A 434 21.57 14.89 -15.39
C ILE A 434 22.82 14.58 -14.55
N ASN A 435 22.61 14.39 -13.25
CA ASN A 435 23.64 13.91 -12.36
C ASN A 435 23.64 12.39 -12.39
N GLY A 436 24.71 11.76 -11.89
CA GLY A 436 24.96 10.30 -11.76
C GLY A 436 23.78 9.36 -11.44
N ILE A 437 22.61 9.90 -11.09
CA ILE A 437 21.40 9.22 -10.65
C ILE A 437 20.15 9.62 -11.48
N GLY A 438 20.34 10.26 -12.65
CA GLY A 438 19.25 10.78 -13.47
C GLY A 438 18.72 12.12 -12.94
N THR A 439 17.67 12.65 -13.54
CA THR A 439 16.98 13.84 -13.02
C THR A 439 16.07 13.47 -11.85
N TRP A 440 15.64 14.44 -11.02
CA TRP A 440 14.64 14.18 -9.96
C TRP A 440 13.36 13.50 -10.47
N SER A 441 13.04 13.65 -11.76
CA SER A 441 11.98 12.88 -12.43
C SER A 441 12.25 11.37 -12.41
N ASP A 442 13.49 10.93 -12.62
CA ASP A 442 13.86 9.51 -12.61
C ASP A 442 13.72 8.91 -11.20
N PHE A 443 13.98 9.70 -10.16
CA PHE A 443 13.68 9.32 -8.76
C PHE A 443 12.19 9.34 -8.46
N ARG A 444 11.46 10.31 -8.97
CA ARG A 444 10.01 10.41 -8.78
C ARG A 444 9.30 9.20 -9.38
N ASP A 445 9.72 8.77 -10.57
CA ASP A 445 9.18 7.59 -11.24
C ASP A 445 9.54 6.29 -10.49
N ALA A 446 10.70 6.23 -9.84
CA ALA A 446 11.11 5.11 -8.97
C ALA A 446 10.44 5.11 -7.58
N LEU A 447 9.86 6.25 -7.17
CA LEU A 447 9.15 6.43 -5.91
C LEU A 447 7.62 6.35 -6.06
N ALA A 448 7.09 6.51 -7.27
CA ALA A 448 5.69 6.38 -7.64
C ALA A 448 5.25 4.91 -7.70
#